data_AF-A0A662JVH1-F1
#
_entry.id   AF-A0A662JVH1-F1
#
_cell.length_a   1.000
_cell.length_b   1.000
_cell.length_c   1.000
_cell.angle_alpha   90.00
_cell.angle_beta   90.00
_cell.angle_gamma   90.00
#
_symmetry.space_group_name_H-M   'P 1'
#
loop_
_entity.id
_entity.type
_entity.pdbx_description
1 polymer ?
#
loop_
_entity_poly.entity_id
_entity_poly.type
_entity_poly.pdbx_seq_one_letter_code
_entity_poly.pdbx_strand_id
1 'polypeptide(L)'
;MYRSLQSVLAIFVQILPVLILVIIIMGFSNYFLKPKTVSEHLGVESGVKGWILAIAMGILSHGSIYVWYPFLKNLREYGMRNGLITVFLYNRAIKIPLLPVMIFYFGPVFVVILLVYMIMVSVVEGKIVEMLVHRGLVELNV
;
A
#
# COMPACT_ATOMS: atom_id res chain seq x y z
N MET A 1 39.21 -0.68 9.89
CA MET A 1 38.70 -1.83 9.10
C MET A 1 37.84 -2.79 9.94
N TYR A 2 38.35 -3.33 11.06
CA TYR A 2 37.59 -4.27 11.92
C TYR A 2 36.27 -3.70 12.48
N ARG A 3 36.27 -2.43 12.95
CA ARG A 3 35.06 -1.75 13.44
C ARG A 3 33.99 -1.59 12.36
N SER A 4 34.39 -1.30 11.13
CA SER A 4 33.49 -1.15 9.99
C SER A 4 32.82 -2.49 9.64
N LEU A 5 33.55 -3.60 9.74
CA LEU A 5 33.00 -4.95 9.49
C LEU A 5 31.96 -5.33 10.55
N GLN A 6 32.22 -5.02 11.82
CA GLN A 6 31.25 -5.25 12.90
C GLN A 6 29.99 -4.40 12.73
N SER A 7 30.11 -3.14 12.29
CA SER A 7 28.95 -2.29 12.01
C SER A 7 28.08 -2.85 10.88
N VAL A 8 28.68 -3.36 9.79
CA VAL A 8 27.94 -3.99 8.69
C VAL A 8 27.22 -5.25 9.17
N LEU A 9 27.90 -6.09 9.95
CA LEU A 9 27.29 -7.30 10.53
C LEU A 9 26.12 -6.97 11.47
N ALA A 10 26.26 -5.95 12.31
CA ALA A 10 25.20 -5.52 13.22
C ALA A 10 23.96 -5.04 12.45
N ILE A 11 24.15 -4.23 11.41
CA ILE A 11 23.05 -3.77 10.53
C ILE A 11 22.40 -4.97 9.82
N PHE A 12 23.19 -5.91 9.31
CA PHE A 12 22.67 -7.09 8.62
C PHE A 12 21.78 -7.94 9.53
N VAL A 13 22.24 -8.21 10.76
CA VAL A 13 21.46 -8.94 11.77
C VAL A 13 20.20 -8.17 12.17
N GLN A 14 20.24 -6.84 12.17
CA GLN A 14 19.08 -6.00 12.50
C GLN A 14 18.01 -5.99 11.39
N ILE A 15 18.42 -6.11 10.13
CA ILE A 15 17.51 -6.16 8.97
C ILE A 15 16.97 -7.59 8.75
N LEU A 16 17.69 -8.63 9.17
CA LEU A 16 17.32 -10.03 8.97
C LEU A 16 15.89 -10.39 9.42
N PRO A 17 15.39 -9.96 10.61
CA PRO A 17 14.01 -10.22 11.02
C PRO A 17 12.98 -9.60 10.06
N VAL A 18 13.28 -8.41 9.53
CA VAL A 18 12.40 -7.73 8.56
C VAL A 18 12.36 -8.52 7.26
N LEU A 19 13.50 -9.04 6.78
CA LEU A 19 13.55 -9.87 5.57
C LEU A 19 12.78 -11.19 5.76
N ILE A 20 12.94 -11.86 6.90
CA ILE A 20 12.20 -13.09 7.20
C ILE A 20 10.70 -12.80 7.22
N LEU A 21 10.27 -11.73 7.88
CA LEU A 21 8.87 -11.32 7.91
C LEU A 21 8.33 -11.05 6.50
N VAL A 22 9.10 -10.36 5.65
CA VAL A 22 8.75 -10.11 4.25
C VAL A 22 8.57 -11.42 3.49
N ILE A 23 9.48 -12.39 3.64
CA ILE A 23 9.37 -13.70 2.97
C ILE A 23 8.12 -14.45 3.43
N ILE A 24 7.81 -14.42 4.74
CA ILE A 24 6.60 -15.05 5.28
C ILE A 24 5.34 -14.39 4.70
N ILE A 25 5.28 -13.06 4.70
CA ILE A 25 4.15 -12.31 4.12
C ILE A 25 4.01 -12.61 2.63
N MET A 26 5.10 -12.67 1.87
CA MET A 26 5.07 -13.05 0.45
C MET A 26 4.57 -14.48 0.25
N GLY A 27 5.02 -15.42 1.08
CA GLY A 27 4.56 -16.82 1.03
C GLY A 27 3.06 -16.95 1.32
N PHE A 28 2.57 -16.29 2.36
CA PHE A 28 1.14 -16.24 2.68
C PHE A 28 0.34 -15.55 1.58
N SER A 29 0.83 -14.42 1.07
CA SER A 29 0.22 -13.69 -0.04
C SER A 29 0.07 -14.58 -1.26
N ASN A 30 1.13 -15.27 -1.71
CA ASN A 30 1.07 -16.14 -2.89
C ASN A 30 0.14 -17.34 -2.68
N TYR A 31 -0.01 -17.84 -1.45
CA TYR A 31 -0.93 -18.92 -1.14
C TYR A 31 -2.41 -18.47 -1.18
N PHE A 32 -2.73 -17.31 -0.60
CA PHE A 32 -4.09 -16.80 -0.48
C PHE A 32 -4.56 -15.99 -1.71
N LEU A 33 -3.67 -15.20 -2.31
CA LEU A 33 -3.95 -14.30 -3.43
C LEU A 33 -3.66 -15.00 -4.75
N LYS A 34 -4.55 -15.92 -5.14
CA LYS A 34 -4.51 -16.52 -6.46
C LYS A 34 -4.84 -15.46 -7.53
N PRO A 35 -4.25 -15.53 -8.73
CA PRO A 35 -4.51 -14.57 -9.81
C PRO A 35 -6.00 -14.38 -10.12
N LYS A 36 -6.77 -15.47 -10.06
CA LYS A 36 -8.23 -15.43 -10.25
C LYS A 36 -8.93 -14.54 -9.23
N THR A 37 -8.61 -14.69 -7.95
CA THR A 37 -9.23 -13.91 -6.86
C THR A 37 -8.89 -12.42 -6.98
N VAL A 38 -7.63 -12.12 -7.32
CA VAL A 38 -7.15 -10.73 -7.49
C VAL A 38 -7.82 -10.08 -8.69
N SER A 39 -7.89 -10.76 -9.83
CA SER A 39 -8.58 -10.24 -11.02
C SER A 39 -10.08 -9.98 -10.76
N GLU A 40 -10.76 -10.88 -10.04
CA GLU A 40 -12.19 -10.72 -9.70
C GLU A 40 -12.45 -9.54 -8.74
N HIS A 41 -11.62 -9.35 -7.71
CA HIS A 41 -11.88 -8.37 -6.63
C HIS A 41 -11.11 -7.06 -6.75
N LEU A 42 -10.02 -7.04 -7.51
CA LEU A 42 -9.10 -5.90 -7.67
C LEU A 42 -8.73 -5.65 -9.15
N GLY A 43 -9.24 -6.46 -10.09
CA GLY A 43 -9.06 -6.25 -11.52
C GLY A 43 -10.06 -5.28 -12.12
N VAL A 44 -10.07 -5.15 -13.44
CA VAL A 44 -10.90 -4.18 -14.19
C VAL A 44 -12.39 -4.35 -13.87
N GLU A 45 -12.85 -5.60 -13.72
CA GLU A 45 -14.24 -5.97 -13.44
C GLU A 45 -14.67 -5.77 -11.97
N SER A 46 -13.75 -5.43 -11.06
CA SER A 46 -14.02 -5.30 -9.62
C SER A 46 -15.02 -4.20 -9.26
N GLY A 47 -15.31 -3.28 -10.18
CA GLY A 47 -16.25 -2.18 -9.99
C GLY A 47 -15.95 -1.38 -8.71
N VAL A 48 -17.01 -0.93 -8.01
CA VAL A 48 -16.89 -0.14 -6.77
C VAL A 48 -16.29 -0.95 -5.62
N LYS A 49 -16.49 -2.28 -5.59
CA LYS A 49 -15.97 -3.15 -4.52
C LYS A 49 -14.45 -3.12 -4.45
N GLY A 50 -13.77 -3.09 -5.60
CA GLY A 50 -12.30 -2.98 -5.66
C GLY A 50 -11.76 -1.68 -5.06
N TRP A 51 -12.45 -0.55 -5.26
CA TRP A 51 -12.06 0.73 -4.67
C TRP A 51 -12.19 0.73 -3.15
N ILE A 52 -13.32 0.22 -2.63
CA ILE A 52 -13.55 0.11 -1.18
C ILE A 52 -12.47 -0.78 -0.55
N LEU A 53 -12.16 -1.91 -1.20
CA LEU A 53 -11.13 -2.82 -0.71
C LEU A 53 -9.74 -2.18 -0.73
N ALA A 54 -9.37 -1.46 -1.80
CA ALA A 54 -8.08 -0.77 -1.90
C ALA A 54 -7.93 0.35 -0.85
N ILE A 55 -9.00 1.11 -0.59
CA ILE A 55 -9.01 2.14 0.47
C ILE A 55 -8.80 1.48 1.83
N ALA A 56 -9.61 0.47 2.17
CA ALA A 56 -9.53 -0.20 3.46
C ALA A 56 -8.15 -0.84 3.68
N MET A 57 -7.64 -1.56 2.67
CA MET A 57 -6.31 -2.17 2.72
C MET A 57 -5.21 -1.12 2.81
N GLY A 58 -5.34 0.02 2.13
CA GLY A 58 -4.42 1.15 2.24
C GLY A 58 -4.37 1.74 3.64
N ILE A 59 -5.52 2.07 4.24
CA ILE A 59 -5.61 2.60 5.61
C ILE A 59 -5.06 1.60 6.64
N LEU A 60 -5.34 0.32 6.47
CA LEU A 60 -4.85 -0.74 7.36
C LEU A 60 -3.36 -1.04 7.14
N SER A 61 -2.78 -0.69 5.99
CA SER A 61 -1.39 -0.96 5.68
C SER A 61 -0.44 -0.08 6.52
N HIS A 62 0.28 -0.72 7.43
CA HIS A 62 1.29 -0.08 8.27
C HIS A 62 2.67 -0.72 8.04
N GLY A 63 3.72 -0.19 8.67
CA GLY A 63 5.08 -0.71 8.53
C GLY A 63 5.87 -0.04 7.41
N SER A 64 6.97 -0.66 6.99
CA SER A 64 7.89 -0.07 6.00
C SER A 64 7.36 -0.14 4.58
N ILE A 65 7.62 0.89 3.77
CA ILE A 65 7.18 0.94 2.36
C ILE A 65 7.82 -0.19 1.53
N TYR A 66 9.02 -0.65 1.90
CA TYR A 66 9.75 -1.71 1.18
C TYR A 66 9.04 -3.07 1.19
N VAL A 67 8.14 -3.31 2.15
CA VAL A 67 7.34 -4.54 2.19
C VAL A 67 6.18 -4.47 1.19
N TRP A 68 5.60 -3.28 1.02
CA TRP A 68 4.40 -3.08 0.22
C TRP A 68 4.69 -3.01 -1.28
N TYR A 69 5.84 -2.47 -1.70
CA TYR A 69 6.25 -2.46 -3.11
C TYR A 69 6.21 -3.85 -3.76
N PRO A 70 6.97 -4.86 -3.29
CA PRO A 70 6.96 -6.18 -3.91
C PRO A 70 5.59 -6.88 -3.81
N PHE A 71 4.84 -6.63 -2.73
CA PHE A 71 3.47 -7.14 -2.59
C PHE A 71 2.52 -6.56 -3.66
N LEU A 72 2.54 -5.24 -3.85
CA LEU A 72 1.74 -4.57 -4.86
C LEU A 72 2.18 -4.91 -6.29
N LYS A 73 3.47 -5.15 -6.49
CA LYS A 73 4.01 -5.68 -7.76
C LYS A 73 3.38 -7.03 -8.09
N ASN A 74 3.36 -7.98 -7.15
CA ASN A 74 2.73 -9.29 -7.35
C ASN A 74 1.22 -9.15 -7.63
N LEU A 75 0.52 -8.29 -6.88
CA LEU A 75 -0.91 -8.04 -7.12
C LEU A 75 -1.17 -7.46 -8.52
N ARG A 76 -0.30 -6.55 -8.98
CA ARG A 76 -0.36 -6.00 -10.34
C ARG A 76 -0.14 -7.07 -11.39
N GLU A 77 0.85 -7.94 -11.20
CA GLU A 77 1.09 -9.09 -12.09
C GLU A 77 -0.11 -10.05 -12.10
N TYR A 78 -0.88 -10.10 -11.02
CA TYR A 78 -2.14 -10.84 -10.91
C TYR A 78 -3.38 -10.10 -11.44
N GLY A 79 -3.19 -8.93 -12.05
CA GLY A 79 -4.25 -8.18 -12.73
C GLY A 79 -4.87 -7.04 -11.93
N MET A 80 -4.29 -6.65 -10.79
CA MET A 80 -4.76 -5.48 -10.03
C MET A 80 -4.62 -4.20 -10.85
N ARG A 81 -5.69 -3.40 -10.89
CA ARG A 81 -5.70 -2.13 -11.62
C ARG A 81 -4.71 -1.14 -11.03
N ASN A 82 -3.99 -0.44 -11.91
CA ASN A 82 -3.04 0.61 -11.53
C ASN A 82 -3.67 1.71 -10.65
N GLY A 83 -4.91 2.12 -10.94
CA GLY A 83 -5.61 3.11 -10.11
C GLY A 83 -5.86 2.63 -8.67
N LEU A 84 -6.11 1.34 -8.47
CA LEU A 84 -6.29 0.77 -7.13
C LEU A 84 -4.97 0.69 -6.36
N ILE A 85 -3.86 0.46 -7.06
CA ILE A 85 -2.51 0.49 -6.46
C ILE A 85 -2.22 1.90 -5.94
N THR A 86 -2.52 2.93 -6.75
CA THR A 86 -2.42 4.33 -6.34
C THR A 86 -3.28 4.61 -5.11
N VAL A 87 -4.55 4.23 -5.12
CA VAL A 87 -5.47 4.45 -3.99
C VAL A 87 -4.96 3.79 -2.71
N PHE A 88 -4.46 2.56 -2.81
CA PHE A 88 -3.86 1.85 -1.68
C PHE A 88 -2.68 2.65 -1.10
N LEU A 89 -1.76 3.10 -1.96
CA LEU A 89 -0.56 3.83 -1.54
C LEU A 89 -0.87 5.18 -0.91
N TYR A 90 -1.86 5.91 -1.42
CA TYR A 90 -2.25 7.21 -0.86
C TYR A 90 -3.03 7.08 0.44
N ASN A 91 -3.94 6.11 0.56
CA ASN A 91 -4.67 5.87 1.81
C ASN A 91 -3.79 5.40 2.96
N ARG A 92 -2.61 4.82 2.66
CA ARG A 92 -1.59 4.49 3.66
C ARG A 92 -1.06 5.71 4.43
N ALA A 93 -1.27 6.92 3.92
CA ALA A 93 -0.95 8.14 4.67
C ALA A 93 -1.83 8.30 5.94
N ILE A 94 -2.99 7.63 6.01
CA ILE A 94 -3.86 7.60 7.18
C ILE A 94 -3.27 6.65 8.22
N LYS A 95 -2.55 7.21 9.21
CA LYS A 95 -1.93 6.44 10.29
C LYS A 95 -2.88 6.30 11.48
N ILE A 96 -3.51 5.13 11.61
CA ILE A 96 -4.46 4.84 12.70
C ILE A 96 -3.87 5.14 14.10
N PRO A 97 -2.61 4.76 14.42
CA PRO A 97 -2.03 5.05 15.73
C PRO A 97 -1.89 6.54 16.06
N LEU A 98 -1.85 7.41 15.05
CA LEU A 98 -1.72 8.86 15.23
C LEU A 98 -3.07 9.57 15.36
N LEU A 99 -4.20 8.90 15.06
CA LEU A 99 -5.52 9.52 15.14
C LEU A 99 -5.87 10.05 16.53
N PRO A 100 -5.60 9.35 17.66
CA PRO A 100 -5.90 9.89 18.98
C PRO A 100 -5.15 11.19 19.28
N VAL A 101 -3.89 11.26 18.83
CA VAL A 101 -3.05 12.45 18.96
C VAL A 101 -3.64 13.59 18.13
N MET A 102 -4.01 13.34 16.87
CA MET A 102 -4.63 14.38 16.05
C MET A 102 -5.97 14.88 16.62
N ILE A 103 -6.78 13.97 17.17
CA ILE A 103 -8.06 14.34 17.80
C ILE A 103 -7.80 15.24 19.02
N PHE A 104 -6.80 14.92 19.84
CA PHE A 104 -6.44 15.71 21.01
C PHE A 104 -5.99 17.13 20.64
N TYR A 105 -5.17 17.28 19.59
CA TYR A 105 -4.61 18.58 19.20
C TYR A 105 -5.55 19.44 18.33
N PHE A 106 -6.28 18.81 17.40
CA PHE A 106 -7.03 19.54 16.35
C PHE A 106 -8.55 19.38 16.48
N GLY A 107 -9.02 18.51 17.38
CA GLY A 107 -10.43 18.20 17.57
C GLY A 107 -10.98 17.18 16.57
N PRO A 108 -12.05 16.46 16.93
CA PRO A 108 -12.57 15.35 16.13
C PRO A 108 -13.16 15.80 14.79
N VAL A 109 -13.79 16.98 14.73
CA VAL A 109 -14.41 17.50 13.51
C VAL A 109 -13.37 17.71 12.41
N PHE A 110 -12.24 18.33 12.75
CA PHE A 110 -11.14 18.54 11.81
C PHE A 110 -10.59 17.21 11.29
N VAL A 111 -10.35 16.25 12.18
CA VAL A 111 -9.81 14.93 11.81
C VAL A 111 -10.75 14.20 10.86
N VAL A 112 -12.06 14.17 11.14
CA VAL A 112 -13.03 13.52 10.24
C VAL A 112 -13.04 14.17 8.86
N ILE A 113 -13.05 15.51 8.78
CA ILE A 113 -12.99 16.24 7.50
C ILE A 113 -11.72 15.87 6.74
N LEU A 114 -10.57 15.86 7.41
CA LEU A 114 -9.28 15.51 6.81
C LEU A 114 -9.30 14.09 6.25
N LEU A 115 -9.77 13.10 7.01
CA LEU A 115 -9.81 11.70 6.57
C LEU A 115 -10.72 11.52 5.35
N VAL A 116 -11.91 12.14 5.36
CA VAL A 116 -12.82 12.10 4.22
C VAL A 116 -12.18 12.74 2.99
N TYR A 117 -11.49 13.88 3.16
CA TYR A 117 -10.79 14.55 2.08
C TYR A 117 -9.67 13.67 1.50
N MET A 118 -8.83 13.06 2.36
CA MET A 118 -7.76 12.15 1.93
C MET A 118 -8.31 10.96 1.12
N ILE A 119 -9.40 10.34 1.58
CA ILE A 119 -10.03 9.24 0.87
C ILE A 119 -10.55 9.71 -0.49
N MET A 120 -11.28 10.83 -0.55
CA MET A 120 -11.81 11.36 -1.81
C MET A 120 -10.70 11.69 -2.81
N VAL A 121 -9.66 12.41 -2.37
CA VAL A 121 -8.53 12.78 -3.22
C VAL A 121 -7.79 11.55 -3.72
N SER A 122 -7.58 10.53 -2.88
CA SER A 122 -6.92 9.29 -3.31
C SER A 122 -7.66 8.57 -4.46
N VAL A 123 -8.99 8.63 -4.47
CA VAL A 123 -9.82 8.05 -5.54
C VAL A 123 -9.66 8.86 -6.83
N VAL A 124 -9.62 10.18 -6.73
CA VAL A 124 -9.39 11.07 -7.87
C VAL A 124 -8.00 10.82 -8.46
N GLU A 125 -6.95 10.79 -7.63
CA GLU A 125 -5.59 10.48 -8.03
C GLU A 125 -5.48 9.10 -8.68
N GLY A 126 -6.14 8.08 -8.10
CA GLY A 126 -6.19 6.74 -8.69
C GLY A 126 -6.79 6.72 -10.08
N LYS A 127 -7.88 7.45 -10.31
CA LYS A 127 -8.50 7.58 -11.65
C LYS A 127 -7.60 8.33 -12.63
N ILE A 128 -6.94 9.40 -12.18
CA ILE A 128 -6.00 10.16 -13.00
C ILE A 128 -4.83 9.28 -13.42
N VAL A 129 -4.19 8.60 -12.47
CA VAL A 129 -3.06 7.72 -12.74
C VAL A 129 -3.48 6.58 -13.68
N GLU A 130 -4.63 5.96 -13.43
CA GLU A 130 -5.16 4.93 -14.33
C GLU A 130 -5.35 5.44 -15.76
N MET A 131 -5.88 6.65 -15.94
CA MET A 131 -6.01 7.28 -17.25
C MET A 131 -4.65 7.56 -17.91
N LEU A 132 -3.69 8.08 -17.14
CA LEU A 132 -2.35 8.40 -17.66
C LEU A 132 -1.60 7.15 -18.10
N VAL A 133 -1.68 6.07 -17.31
CA VAL A 133 -1.06 4.79 -17.64
C VAL A 133 -1.74 4.15 -18.85
N HIS A 134 -3.08 4.20 -18.93
CA HIS A 134 -3.80 3.69 -20.10
C HIS A 134 -3.44 4.44 -21.40
N ARG A 135 -3.10 5.72 -21.29
CA ARG A 135 -2.60 6.54 -22.40
C ARG A 135 -1.10 6.37 -22.70
N GLY A 136 -0.39 5.54 -21.94
CA GLY A 136 1.06 5.34 -22.08
C GLY A 136 1.91 6.56 -21.71
N LEU A 137 1.36 7.53 -20.98
CA LEU A 137 2.05 8.77 -20.61
C LEU A 137 2.94 8.60 -19.38
N VAL A 138 2.65 7.60 -18.55
CA VAL A 138 3.36 7.29 -17.31
C VAL A 138 3.41 5.77 -17.14
N GLU A 139 4.53 5.24 -16.64
CA GLU A 139 4.62 3.86 -16.17
C GLU A 139 4.62 3.85 -14.63
N LEU A 140 3.69 3.10 -14.05
CA LEU A 140 3.73 2.83 -12.61
C LEU A 140 4.81 1.77 -12.38
N ASN A 141 5.94 2.14 -11.77
CA ASN A 141 7.00 1.22 -11.36
C ASN A 141 6.85 0.89 -9.87
N VAL A 142 5.89 0.01 -9.58
CA VAL A 142 5.66 -0.60 -8.26
C VAL A 142 6.19 -2.03 -8.26
#